data_AF-A0A484YWS1-F1
#
_entry.id   AF-A0A484YWS1-F1
#
_cell.length_a   1.000
_cell.length_b   1.000
_cell.length_c   1.000
_cell.angle_alpha   90.00
_cell.angle_beta   90.00
_cell.angle_gamma   90.00
#
_symmetry.space_group_name_H-M   'P 1'
#
loop_
_entity.id
_entity.type
_entity.pdbx_description
1 polymer ?
#
loop_
_entity_poly.entity_id
_entity_poly.type
_entity_poly.pdbx_seq_one_letter_code
_entity_poly.pdbx_strand_id
1 'polypeptide(L)'
;MNPSDIIRGFGRPVAYYPALAEHMGGVSATVLFCQMTYWMDKLTSDLGVHKTSDEIQAETGLSYEEQLTARKKLKRLGVLVETHKRLEHRIYFKINFERVDQVLTPSC
;
A
#
# COMPACT_ATOMS: atom_id res chain seq x y z
N MET A 1 -22.24 20.32 19.31
CA MET A 1 -21.79 19.20 18.46
C MET A 1 -20.41 18.83 18.94
N ASN A 2 -20.21 17.61 19.40
CA ASN A 2 -18.91 17.19 19.91
C ASN A 2 -18.00 16.85 18.72
N PRO A 3 -16.68 17.08 18.81
CA PRO A 3 -15.75 16.70 17.75
C PRO A 3 -15.86 15.21 17.34
N SER A 4 -16.25 14.33 18.28
CA SER A 4 -16.53 12.91 18.03
C SER A 4 -17.65 12.66 17.03
N ASP A 5 -18.61 13.57 16.93
CA ASP A 5 -19.79 13.41 16.08
C ASP A 5 -19.46 13.65 14.60
N ILE A 6 -18.32 14.29 14.33
CA ILE A 6 -17.85 14.68 12.98
C ILE A 6 -16.87 13.65 12.41
N ILE A 7 -16.52 12.59 13.17
CA ILE A 7 -15.57 11.55 12.71
C ILE A 7 -16.00 10.94 11.37
N ARG A 8 -17.31 10.76 11.16
CA ARG A 8 -17.87 10.25 9.89
C ARG A 8 -17.74 11.23 8.71
N GLY A 9 -17.44 12.49 8.97
CA GLY A 9 -17.26 13.55 7.97
C GLY A 9 -15.84 13.65 7.40
N PHE A 10 -14.85 12.96 7.99
CA PHE A 10 -13.45 12.98 7.50
C PHE A 10 -13.22 12.12 6.23
N GLY A 11 -14.28 11.52 5.69
CA GLY A 11 -14.22 10.71 4.48
C GLY A 11 -14.22 9.21 4.78
N ARG A 12 -13.79 8.43 3.78
CA ARG A 12 -13.84 6.98 3.85
C ARG A 12 -12.64 6.45 4.65
N PRO A 13 -12.85 5.58 5.65
CA PRO A 13 -11.74 4.97 6.37
C PRO A 13 -10.95 4.00 5.49
N VAL A 14 -9.64 3.90 5.72
CA VAL A 14 -8.79 2.84 5.17
C VAL A 14 -8.74 1.68 6.15
N ALA A 15 -9.22 0.52 5.71
CA ALA A 15 -9.09 -0.72 6.45
C ALA A 15 -7.77 -1.40 6.12
N TYR A 16 -7.12 -1.98 7.13
CA TYR A 16 -5.95 -2.83 6.98
C TYR A 16 -6.04 -4.00 7.97
N TYR A 17 -5.24 -5.03 7.76
CA TYR A 17 -5.16 -6.20 8.65
C TYR A 17 -3.96 -6.08 9.60
N PRO A 18 -4.15 -5.78 10.89
CA PRO A 18 -3.03 -5.58 11.82
C PRO A 18 -2.13 -6.81 11.96
N ALA A 19 -2.71 -8.01 11.84
CA ALA A 19 -1.96 -9.28 11.88
C ALA A 19 -0.88 -9.39 10.79
N LEU A 20 -0.99 -8.65 9.69
CA LEU A 20 0.03 -8.64 8.63
C LEU A 20 1.24 -7.76 8.98
N ALA A 21 1.18 -6.93 10.02
CA ALA A 21 2.23 -5.97 10.34
C ALA A 21 3.59 -6.63 10.61
N GLU A 22 3.60 -7.76 11.30
CA GLU A 22 4.83 -8.50 11.60
C GLU A 22 5.48 -9.07 10.32
N HIS A 23 4.66 -9.46 9.35
CA HIS A 23 5.12 -10.06 8.08
C HIS A 23 5.51 -9.00 7.03
N MET A 24 4.80 -7.87 6.98
CA MET A 24 4.97 -6.83 5.97
C MET A 24 6.01 -5.76 6.36
N GLY A 25 6.55 -5.83 7.57
CA GLY A 25 7.58 -4.89 8.06
C GLY A 25 7.01 -3.68 8.82
N GLY A 26 5.80 -3.78 9.34
CA GLY A 26 5.16 -2.81 10.23
C GLY A 26 3.86 -2.23 9.69
N VAL A 27 3.22 -1.38 10.50
CA VAL A 27 1.90 -0.81 10.23
C VAL A 27 1.87 -0.02 8.91
N SER A 28 2.77 0.94 8.71
CA SER A 28 2.77 1.78 7.49
C SER A 28 2.95 0.95 6.22
N ALA A 29 3.79 -0.10 6.26
CA ALA A 29 3.96 -1.02 5.13
C ALA A 29 2.69 -1.83 4.86
N THR A 30 2.00 -2.25 5.92
CA THR A 30 0.75 -3.01 5.82
C THR A 30 -0.41 -2.17 5.29
N VAL A 31 -0.52 -0.91 5.74
CA VAL A 31 -1.52 0.05 5.23
C VAL A 31 -1.30 0.27 3.74
N LEU A 32 -0.06 0.55 3.32
CA LEU A 32 0.25 0.72 1.90
C LEU A 32 -0.05 -0.55 1.09
N PHE A 33 0.31 -1.73 1.60
CA PHE A 33 0.00 -3.02 0.98
C PHE A 33 -1.51 -3.23 0.77
N CYS A 34 -2.32 -3.01 1.82
CA CYS A 34 -3.77 -3.15 1.74
C CYS A 34 -4.38 -2.14 0.75
N GLN A 35 -3.84 -0.91 0.70
CA GLN A 35 -4.32 0.09 -0.25
C GLN A 35 -4.00 -0.27 -1.69
N MET A 36 -2.79 -0.78 -1.97
CA MET A 36 -2.38 -1.17 -3.32
C MET A 36 -3.17 -2.39 -3.81
N THR A 37 -3.38 -3.40 -2.96
CA THR A 37 -4.20 -4.58 -3.30
C THR A 37 -5.65 -4.19 -3.63
N TYR A 38 -6.27 -3.32 -2.83
CA TYR A 38 -7.61 -2.79 -3.10
C TYR A 38 -7.74 -2.12 -4.48
N TRP A 39 -6.72 -1.37 -4.92
CA TRP A 39 -6.73 -0.75 -6.25
C TRP A 39 -6.42 -1.73 -7.37
N MET A 40 -5.56 -2.73 -7.13
CA MET A 40 -5.27 -3.77 -8.12
C MET A 40 -6.51 -4.58 -8.50
N ASP A 41 -7.36 -4.93 -7.53
CA ASP A 41 -8.61 -5.65 -7.76
C ASP A 41 -9.60 -4.88 -8.65
N LYS A 42 -9.38 -3.58 -8.84
CA LYS A 42 -10.23 -2.68 -9.63
C LYS A 42 -9.65 -2.33 -10.99
N LEU A 43 -8.44 -2.80 -11.30
CA LEU A 43 -7.74 -2.49 -12.54
C LEU A 43 -7.47 -3.76 -13.35
N THR A 44 -7.43 -3.61 -14.66
CA THR A 44 -7.04 -4.67 -15.61
C THR A 44 -5.62 -4.46 -16.17
N SER A 45 -4.80 -3.64 -15.53
CA SER A 45 -3.45 -3.26 -16.01
C SER A 45 -2.37 -4.20 -15.52
N ASP A 46 -1.61 -4.79 -16.45
CA ASP A 46 -0.47 -5.65 -16.13
C ASP A 46 0.68 -4.93 -15.41
N LEU A 47 0.79 -3.61 -15.59
CA LEU A 47 1.82 -2.78 -14.95
C LEU A 47 1.52 -2.52 -13.47
N GLY A 48 0.27 -2.77 -13.03
CA GLY A 48 -0.21 -2.43 -11.71
C GLY A 48 -0.86 -1.03 -11.64
N VAL A 49 -0.93 -0.51 -10.42
CA VAL A 49 -1.63 0.74 -10.08
C VAL A 49 -0.67 1.92 -10.23
N HIS A 50 -1.06 2.96 -10.97
CA HIS A 50 -0.38 4.25 -10.89
C HIS A 50 -1.05 5.12 -9.83
N LYS A 51 -0.25 5.65 -8.90
CA LYS A 51 -0.65 6.66 -7.92
C LYS A 51 0.49 7.64 -7.67
N THR A 52 0.17 8.91 -7.43
CA THR A 52 1.12 9.90 -6.93
C THR A 52 1.29 9.76 -5.42
N SER A 53 2.36 10.37 -4.87
CA SER A 53 2.56 10.44 -3.42
C SER A 53 1.39 11.15 -2.71
N ASP A 54 0.88 12.23 -3.32
CA ASP A 54 -0.19 13.03 -2.73
C ASP A 54 -1.51 12.26 -2.71
N GLU A 55 -1.79 11.47 -3.76
CA GLU A 55 -2.94 10.56 -3.77
C GLU A 55 -2.82 9.48 -2.68
N ILE A 56 -1.64 8.87 -2.54
CA ILE A 56 -1.40 7.88 -1.47
C ILE A 56 -1.56 8.53 -0.10
N GLN A 57 -1.06 9.75 0.10
CA GLN A 57 -1.18 10.46 1.36
C GLN A 57 -2.63 10.85 1.65
N ALA A 58 -3.37 11.34 0.66
CA ALA A 58 -4.78 11.67 0.81
C ALA A 58 -5.63 10.44 1.15
N GLU A 59 -5.28 9.28 0.58
CA GLU A 59 -5.99 8.03 0.85
C GLU A 59 -5.62 7.43 2.22
N THR A 60 -4.33 7.40 2.58
CA THR A 60 -3.83 6.59 3.70
C THR A 60 -3.37 7.38 4.91
N GLY A 61 -3.16 8.69 4.76
CA GLY A 61 -2.52 9.54 5.77
C GLY A 61 -0.99 9.38 5.87
N LEU A 62 -0.37 8.45 5.13
CA LEU A 62 1.07 8.25 5.16
C LEU A 62 1.80 9.43 4.51
N SER A 63 2.69 10.07 5.27
CA SER A 63 3.60 11.09 4.75
C SER A 63 4.54 10.50 3.69
N TYR A 64 5.14 11.36 2.86
CA TYR A 64 6.10 10.94 1.84
C TYR A 64 7.23 10.04 2.39
N GLU A 65 7.80 10.37 3.55
CA GLU A 65 8.87 9.57 4.18
C GLU A 65 8.38 8.21 4.69
N GLU A 66 7.15 8.15 5.22
CA GLU A 66 6.52 6.90 5.60
C GLU A 66 6.22 6.02 4.38
N GLN A 67 5.78 6.63 3.27
CA GLN A 67 5.59 5.94 2.00
C GLN A 67 6.91 5.37 1.48
N LEU A 68 8.00 6.16 1.46
CA LEU A 68 9.32 5.69 1.05
C LEU A 68 9.79 4.50 1.91
N THR A 69 9.62 4.61 3.23
CA THR A 69 9.99 3.55 4.17
C THR A 69 9.14 2.29 3.97
N ALA A 70 7.82 2.43 3.82
CA ALA A 70 6.89 1.35 3.54
C ALA A 70 7.23 0.63 2.22
N ARG A 71 7.43 1.39 1.15
CA ARG A 71 7.84 0.90 -0.17
C ARG A 71 9.15 0.13 -0.10
N LYS A 72 10.16 0.68 0.58
CA LYS A 72 11.47 0.02 0.77
C LYS A 72 11.32 -1.33 1.47
N LYS A 73 10.49 -1.40 2.52
CA LYS A 73 10.23 -2.64 3.27
C LYS A 73 9.54 -3.69 2.40
N LEU A 74 8.46 -3.33 1.72
CA LEU A 74 7.72 -4.26 0.84
C LEU A 74 8.55 -4.72 -0.36
N LYS A 75 9.37 -3.84 -0.95
CA LYS A 75 10.31 -4.20 -2.02
C LYS A 75 11.39 -5.17 -1.56
N ARG A 76 11.94 -4.95 -0.36
CA ARG A 76 12.93 -5.86 0.23
C ARG A 76 12.34 -7.25 0.48
N LEU A 77 11.05 -7.32 0.83
CA LEU A 77 10.33 -8.58 0.92
C LEU A 77 10.03 -9.19 -0.45
N GLY A 78 10.18 -8.46 -1.55
CA GLY A 78 9.77 -8.85 -2.90
C GLY A 78 8.26 -8.78 -3.16
N VAL A 79 7.49 -8.30 -2.18
CA VAL A 79 6.02 -8.19 -2.24
C VAL A 79 5.60 -7.04 -3.16
N LEU A 80 6.34 -5.92 -3.16
CA LEU A 80 6.05 -4.79 -4.02
C LEU A 80 7.06 -4.71 -5.17
N VAL A 81 6.55 -4.61 -6.39
CA VAL A 81 7.30 -4.32 -7.61
C VAL A 81 6.96 -2.91 -8.08
N GLU A 82 7.99 -2.14 -8.41
CA GLU A 82 7.84 -0.77 -8.91
C GLU A 82 8.38 -0.66 -10.32
N THR A 83 7.53 -0.17 -11.23
CA THR A 83 7.91 0.11 -12.61
C THR A 83 7.93 1.61 -12.84
N HIS A 84 9.10 2.16 -13.16
CA HIS A 84 9.26 3.59 -13.46
C HIS A 84 9.15 3.86 -14.96
N LYS A 85 8.08 4.55 -15.39
CA LYS A 85 7.95 5.11 -16.74
C LYS A 85 8.47 6.54 -16.73
N ARG A 86 9.80 6.68 -16.86
CA ARG A 86 10.50 7.97 -16.70
C ARG A 86 10.02 9.05 -17.66
N LEU A 87 9.75 8.71 -18.93
CA LEU A 87 9.26 9.65 -19.94
C LEU A 87 7.86 10.21 -19.61
N GLU A 88 7.07 9.47 -18.84
CA GLU A 88 5.72 9.87 -18.42
C GLU A 88 5.73 10.46 -16.99
N HIS A 89 6.88 10.44 -16.31
CA HIS A 89 7.01 10.77 -14.89
C HIS A 89 6.07 9.94 -13.98
N ARG A 90 5.83 8.68 -14.34
CA ARG A 90 4.93 7.77 -13.61
C ARG A 90 5.65 6.61 -12.94
N ILE A 91 5.14 6.22 -11.77
CA ILE A 91 5.50 4.99 -11.08
C ILE A 91 4.26 4.11 -11.01
N TYR A 92 4.42 2.85 -11.41
CA TYR A 92 3.39 1.83 -11.28
C TYR A 92 3.78 0.85 -10.17
N PHE A 93 2.81 0.54 -9.30
CA PHE A 93 2.95 -0.34 -8.14
C PHE A 93 2.20 -1.63 -8.41
N LYS A 94 2.90 -2.77 -8.30
CA LYS A 94 2.31 -4.09 -8.46
C LYS A 94 2.66 -4.98 -7.28
N ILE A 95 1.67 -5.65 -6.73
CA ILE A 95 1.85 -6.67 -5.69
C ILE A 95 2.19 -8.00 -6.36
N ASN A 96 3.26 -8.63 -5.90
CA ASN A 96 3.61 -9.99 -6.25
C ASN A 96 2.93 -10.96 -5.27
N PHE A 97 1.79 -11.51 -5.67
CA PHE A 97 1.02 -12.42 -4.82
C PHE A 97 1.72 -13.74 -4.53
N GLU A 98 2.51 -14.27 -5.47
CA GLU A 98 3.34 -15.46 -5.19
C GLU A 98 4.31 -15.20 -4.03
N ARG A 99 4.89 -13.98 -3.98
CA ARG A 99 5.75 -13.61 -2.87
C ARG A 99 4.99 -13.35 -1.57
N VAL A 100 3.75 -12.86 -1.66
CA VAL A 100 2.86 -12.74 -0.48
C VAL A 100 2.62 -14.12 0.12
N ASP A 101 2.27 -15.12 -0.69
CA ASP A 101 2.01 -16.49 -0.23
C ASP A 101 3.24 -17.07 0.47
N GLN A 102 4.43 -16.88 -0.08
CA GLN A 102 5.68 -17.32 0.54
C GLN A 102 6.02 -16.59 1.85
N VAL A 103 5.65 -15.31 1.99
CA VAL A 103 5.90 -14.54 3.22
C VAL A 103 4.91 -14.92 4.33
N LEU A 104 3.70 -15.32 3.97
CA LEU A 104 2.64 -15.68 4.91
C LEU A 104 2.59 -17.16 5.26
N THR A 105 3.16 -18.03 4.42
CA THR A 105 3.26 -19.45 4.72
C THR A 105 4.46 -19.68 5.63
N PRO A 106 4.30 -20.26 6.83
CA PRO A 106 5.43 -20.59 7.68
C PRO A 106 6.34 -21.60 6.99
N SER A 107 7.64 -21.32 6.96
CA SER A 107 8.64 -22.34 6.60
C SER A 107 8.47 -23.52 7.57
N CYS A 108 8.16 -24.69 7.02
CA CYS A 108 8.12 -25.94 7.79
C CYS A 108 9.48 -26.25 8.42
#